data_AF-A0AA97EC24-F1
#
_entry.id   AF-A0AA97EC24-F1
#
_cell.length_a   1.000
_cell.length_b   1.000
_cell.length_c   1.000
_cell.angle_alpha   90.00
_cell.angle_beta   90.00
_cell.angle_gamma   90.00
#
_symmetry.space_group_name_H-M   'P 1'
#
loop_
_entity.id
_entity.type
_entity.pdbx_description
1 polymer ?
#
loop_
_entity_poly.entity_id
_entity_poly.type
_entity_poly.pdbx_seq_one_letter_code
_entity_poly.pdbx_strand_id
1 'polypeptide(L)'
;MAVATLYVTAQGVEVVAAGKRRWVDPHWFRGNSYFRIGWDWVKAALENGWQLIHHVRFIHNRDPEPAMASRKQHDQRTYRVEFKIHTYCYVAD
;
A
#
# COMPACT_ATOMS: atom_id res chain seq x y z
N MET A 1 -12.19 0.10 20.58
CA MET A 1 -10.90 -0.24 19.91
C MET A 1 -10.96 -0.17 18.37
N ALA A 2 -12.05 -0.58 17.72
CA ALA A 2 -12.13 -0.64 16.24
C ALA A 2 -11.87 0.70 15.51
N VAL A 3 -12.42 1.83 16.01
CA VAL A 3 -12.28 3.13 15.34
C VAL A 3 -10.83 3.62 15.33
N ALA A 4 -10.10 3.47 16.44
CA ALA A 4 -8.69 3.85 16.53
C ALA A 4 -7.84 3.01 15.55
N THR A 5 -8.11 1.71 15.45
CA THR A 5 -7.43 0.84 14.49
C THR A 5 -7.67 1.27 13.04
N LEU A 6 -8.92 1.58 12.68
CA LEU A 6 -9.27 2.07 11.35
C LEU A 6 -8.60 3.41 11.05
N TYR A 7 -8.63 4.35 11.99
CA TYR A 7 -8.00 5.66 11.83
C TYR A 7 -6.50 5.55 11.61
N VAL A 8 -5.79 4.80 12.47
CA VAL A 8 -4.34 4.64 12.36
C VAL A 8 -3.96 3.88 11.10
N THR A 9 -4.76 2.90 10.69
CA THR A 9 -4.56 2.22 9.40
C THR A 9 -4.72 3.19 8.23
N ALA A 10 -5.77 4.02 8.23
CA ALA A 10 -5.98 5.03 7.19
C ALA A 10 -4.86 6.08 7.16
N GLN A 11 -4.34 6.49 8.33
CA GLN A 11 -3.19 7.37 8.42
C GLN A 11 -1.98 6.76 7.72
N GLY A 12 -1.69 5.48 7.97
CA GLY A 12 -0.60 4.77 7.31
C GLY A 12 -0.80 4.66 5.81
N VAL A 13 -2.02 4.39 5.34
CA VAL A 13 -2.34 4.34 3.90
C VAL A 13 -2.07 5.69 3.24
N GLU A 14 -2.49 6.79 3.85
CA GLU A 14 -2.25 8.14 3.33
C GLU A 14 -0.75 8.48 3.29
N VAL A 15 0.02 8.09 4.31
CA VAL A 15 1.48 8.29 4.35
C VAL A 15 2.17 7.58 3.19
N VAL A 16 1.74 6.37 2.85
CA VAL A 16 2.27 5.61 1.71
C VAL A 16 1.80 6.23 0.38
N ALA A 17 0.52 6.57 0.26
CA ALA A 17 -0.01 7.23 -0.93
C ALA A 17 0.69 8.57 -1.24
N ALA A 18 1.08 9.31 -0.20
CA ALA A 18 1.84 10.55 -0.31
C ALA A 18 3.35 10.34 -0.53
N GLY A 19 3.84 9.10 -0.62
CA GLY A 19 5.27 8.77 -0.81
C GLY A 19 6.15 9.08 0.41
N LYS A 20 5.55 9.27 1.59
CA LYS A 20 6.26 9.67 2.83
C LYS A 20 6.63 8.50 3.73
N ARG A 21 6.35 7.26 3.30
CA ARG A 21 6.64 6.03 4.06
C ARG A 21 8.05 6.00 4.67
N ARG A 22 9.07 6.39 3.90
CA ARG A 22 10.48 6.35 4.32
C ARG A 22 10.83 7.26 5.49
N TRP A 23 9.96 8.20 5.84
CA TRP A 23 10.17 9.11 6.96
C TRP A 23 9.99 8.39 8.29
N VAL A 24 9.22 7.29 8.30
CA VAL A 24 8.86 6.53 9.50
C VAL A 24 9.17 5.03 9.37
N ASP A 25 9.35 4.52 8.15
CA ASP A 25 9.71 3.14 7.86
C ASP A 25 10.99 3.07 7.02
N PRO A 26 12.17 2.97 7.65
CA PRO A 26 13.45 2.84 6.95
C PRO A 26 13.55 1.53 6.16
N HIS A 27 12.84 0.48 6.61
CA HIS A 27 12.96 -0.89 6.10
C HIS A 27 11.75 -1.28 5.25
N TRP A 28 11.42 -0.43 4.27
CA TRP A 28 10.22 -0.54 3.43
C TRP A 28 10.00 -1.91 2.77
N PHE A 29 11.07 -2.67 2.47
CA PHE A 29 10.97 -4.01 1.91
C PHE A 29 10.43 -5.07 2.88
N ARG A 30 10.60 -4.91 4.20
CA ARG A 30 10.20 -5.92 5.20
C ARG A 30 8.71 -5.91 5.53
N GLY A 31 7.91 -5.08 4.87
CA GLY A 31 6.45 -5.18 4.90
C GLY A 31 5.82 -4.78 6.23
N ASN A 32 6.10 -3.58 6.72
CA ASN A 32 5.33 -3.03 7.83
C ASN A 32 3.86 -2.87 7.43
N SER A 33 2.96 -3.22 8.35
CA SER A 33 1.53 -2.99 8.12
C SER A 33 1.23 -1.49 8.10
N TYR A 34 0.19 -1.10 7.36
CA TYR A 34 -0.29 0.28 7.35
C TYR A 34 -0.64 0.78 8.76
N PHE A 35 -1.13 -0.09 9.64
CA PHE A 35 -1.32 0.27 11.04
C PHE A 35 0.00 0.65 11.74
N ARG A 36 1.08 -0.12 11.55
CA ARG A 36 2.39 0.21 12.14
C ARG A 36 2.93 1.51 11.58
N ILE A 37 2.90 1.69 10.25
CA ILE A 37 3.33 2.91 9.56
C ILE A 37 2.55 4.13 10.10
N GLY A 38 1.22 4.01 10.20
CA GLY A 38 0.38 5.07 10.73
C GLY A 38 0.67 5.39 12.20
N TRP A 39 0.96 4.37 13.02
CA TRP A 39 1.32 4.58 14.42
C TRP A 39 2.66 5.32 14.58
N ASP A 40 3.66 4.93 13.80
CA ASP A 40 4.96 5.58 13.81
C ASP A 40 4.86 7.03 13.29
N TRP A 41 4.01 7.28 12.29
CA TRP A 41 3.65 8.63 11.85
C TRP A 41 2.96 9.44 12.93
N VAL A 42 1.98 8.90 13.66
CA VAL A 42 1.28 9.64 14.71
C VAL A 42 2.26 10.10 15.80
N LYS A 43 3.17 9.23 16.25
CA LYS A 43 4.20 9.61 17.22
C LYS A 43 5.10 10.72 16.67
N ALA A 44 5.63 10.54 15.45
CA ALA A 44 6.48 11.54 14.82
C ALA A 44 5.75 12.87 14.58
N ALA A 45 4.46 12.82 14.25
CA ALA A 45 3.63 14.00 14.04
C ALA A 45 3.42 14.79 15.33
N LEU A 46 3.24 14.11 16.46
CA LEU A 46 3.14 14.77 17.77
C LEU A 46 4.45 15.43 18.19
N GLU A 47 5.59 14.83 17.86
CA GLU A 47 6.92 15.38 18.18
C GLU A 47 7.33 16.52 17.24
N ASN A 48 7.00 16.41 15.95
CA ASN A 48 7.51 17.29 14.90
C ASN A 48 6.45 18.24 14.31
N GLY A 49 5.21 18.22 14.83
CA GLY A 49 4.11 19.05 14.33
C GLY A 49 3.63 18.67 12.92
N TRP A 50 3.78 17.40 12.52
CA TRP A 50 3.29 16.97 11.21
C TRP A 50 1.78 16.85 11.17
N GLN A 51 1.22 17.00 9.97
CA GLN A 51 -0.22 16.90 9.77
C GLN A 51 -0.69 15.44 9.86
N LEU A 52 -1.82 15.25 10.53
CA LEU A 52 -2.57 13.99 10.57
C LEU A 52 -3.75 14.06 9.61
N ILE A 53 -4.30 12.89 9.27
CA ILE A 53 -5.50 12.84 8.43
C ILE A 53 -6.71 13.41 9.18
N HIS A 54 -7.47 14.24 8.46
CA HIS A 54 -8.75 14.75 8.95
C HIS A 54 -9.93 13.86 8.54
N HIS A 55 -9.76 13.05 7.48
CA HIS A 55 -10.79 12.17 6.96
C HIS A 55 -10.25 10.75 6.77
N VAL A 56 -10.99 9.77 7.27
CA VAL A 56 -10.71 8.35 7.05
C VAL A 56 -11.28 7.96 5.69
N ARG A 57 -10.43 7.49 4.76
CA ARG A 57 -10.85 7.04 3.42
C ARG A 57 -10.12 5.74 3.04
N PHE A 58 -10.87 4.81 2.46
CA PHE A 58 -10.35 3.59 1.84
C PHE A 58 -10.93 3.48 0.43
N ILE A 59 -10.08 3.59 -0.60
CA ILE A 59 -10.52 3.77 -1.99
C ILE A 59 -10.63 2.42 -2.73
N HIS A 60 -9.68 1.52 -2.52
CA HIS A 60 -9.63 0.23 -3.20
C HIS A 60 -8.81 -0.80 -2.43
N ASN A 61 -9.06 -2.09 -2.72
CA ASN A 61 -8.32 -3.21 -2.14
C ASN A 61 -6.93 -3.44 -2.78
N ARG A 62 -6.51 -2.60 -3.75
CA ARG A 62 -5.15 -2.68 -4.28
C ARG A 62 -4.18 -2.05 -3.29
N ASP A 63 -3.19 -2.83 -2.89
CA ASP A 63 -2.08 -2.39 -2.05
C ASP A 63 -1.12 -1.52 -2.88
N PRO A 64 -0.93 -0.22 -2.56
CA PRO A 64 -0.06 0.66 -3.32
C PRO A 64 1.43 0.30 -3.19
N GLU A 65 1.86 -0.27 -2.06
CA GLU A 65 3.26 -0.67 -1.84
C GLU A 65 3.34 -2.04 -1.16
N PRO A 66 3.12 -3.13 -1.93
CA PRO A 66 3.08 -4.47 -1.37
C PRO A 66 4.41 -4.87 -0.75
N ALA A 67 4.34 -5.54 0.40
CA ALA A 67 5.49 -6.15 1.04
C ALA A 67 6.21 -7.11 0.08
N MET A 68 7.54 -7.02 0.04
CA MET A 68 8.36 -7.85 -0.83
C MET A 68 9.36 -8.66 0.00
N ALA A 69 9.02 -9.93 0.22
CA ALA A 69 9.87 -10.88 0.94
C ALA A 69 11.15 -11.26 0.15
N SER A 70 11.08 -11.28 -1.18
CA SER A 70 12.20 -11.59 -2.06
C SER A 70 11.98 -10.95 -3.43
N ARG A 71 13.05 -10.47 -4.07
CA ARG A 71 13.03 -9.93 -5.45
C ARG A 71 12.47 -10.97 -6.42
N LYS A 72 13.00 -12.20 -6.39
CA LYS A 72 12.60 -13.28 -7.29
C LYS A 72 11.13 -13.66 -7.13
N GLN A 73 10.63 -13.72 -5.89
CA GLN A 73 9.21 -14.02 -5.63
C GLN A 73 8.30 -12.87 -6.05
N HIS A 74 8.74 -11.63 -5.84
CA HIS A 74 8.00 -10.45 -6.28
C HIS A 74 7.88 -10.40 -7.79
N ASP A 75 8.98 -10.58 -8.52
CA ASP A 75 8.97 -10.63 -9.98
C ASP A 75 8.03 -11.74 -10.49
N GLN A 76 8.12 -12.95 -9.94
CA GLN A 76 7.20 -14.05 -10.28
C GLN A 76 5.72 -13.75 -10.03
N ARG A 77 5.40 -12.92 -9.02
CA ARG A 77 4.03 -12.53 -8.67
C ARG A 77 3.53 -11.40 -9.57
N THR A 78 4.40 -10.46 -9.93
CA THR A 78 4.08 -9.29 -10.76
C THR A 78 3.82 -9.68 -12.22
N TYR A 79 4.60 -10.61 -12.78
CA TYR A 79 4.47 -11.06 -14.18
C TYR A 79 3.54 -12.27 -14.37
N ARG A 80 2.69 -12.58 -13.39
CA ARG A 80 1.87 -13.81 -13.40
C ARG A 80 0.60 -13.70 -14.25
N VAL A 81 0.26 -12.51 -14.74
CA VAL A 81 -0.89 -12.32 -15.63
C VAL A 81 -0.43 -12.49 -17.07
N GLU A 82 -0.54 -13.71 -17.59
CA GLU A 82 -0.41 -13.98 -19.01
C GLU A 82 -1.69 -13.55 -19.73
N PHE A 83 -1.58 -12.60 -20.65
CA PHE A 83 -2.65 -12.29 -21.58
C PHE A 83 -2.45 -13.14 -22.84
N LYS A 84 -3.27 -14.17 -23.03
CA LYS A 84 -3.34 -14.91 -24.29
C LYS A 84 -4.33 -14.24 -25.23
N ILE A 85 -3.82 -13.63 -26.29
CA ILE A 85 -4.64 -13.08 -27.37
C ILE A 85 -5.05 -14.24 -28.27
N HIS A 86 -6.33 -14.59 -28.25
CA HIS A 86 -6.91 -15.52 -29.22
C HIS A 86 -7.49 -14.72 -30.39
N THR A 87 -6.85 -14.83 -31.55
CA THR A 87 -7.37 -14.25 -32.79
C THR A 87 -8.23 -15.30 -33.47
N TYR A 88 -9.52 -15.02 -33.64
CA TYR A 88 -10.45 -15.89 -34.35
C TYR A 88 -10.72 -15.27 -35.72
N CYS A 89 -10.54 -16.06 -36.78
CA CYS A 89 -11.02 -15.72 -38.12
C CYS A 89 -12.31 -16.49 -38.37
N TYR A 90 -13.40 -15.78 -38.64
CA TYR A 90 -14.66 -16.36 -39.07
C TYR A 90 -14.74 -16.23 -40.60
N VAL A 91 -15.14 -17.30 -41.28
CA VAL A 91 -15.45 -17.27 -42.70
C VAL A 91 -16.83 -16.63 -42.85
N ALA A 92 -16.97 -15.67 -43.76
CA ALA A 92 -18.27 -15.10 -44.09
C ALA A 92 -19.04 -16.10 -44.99
N ASP A 93 -20.28 -16.40 -44.61
CA ASP A 93 -21.22 -17.22 -45.38
C ASP A 93 -21.57 -16.59 -46.75
#